data_AF-A0A4Q4KNV3-F1
#
_entry.id   AF-A0A4Q4KNV3-F1
#
_cell.length_a   1.000
_cell.length_b   1.000
_cell.length_c   1.000
_cell.angle_alpha   90.00
_cell.angle_beta   90.00
_cell.angle_gamma   90.00
#
_symmetry.space_group_name_H-M   'P 1'
#
loop_
_entity.id
_entity.type
_entity.pdbx_description
1 polymer ?
#
loop_
_entity_poly.entity_id
_entity_poly.type
_entity_poly.pdbx_seq_one_letter_code
_entity_poly.pdbx_strand_id
1 'polypeptide(L)' 'MYNIKEITLKIPEDKFDFFMEVFNQLGLEVSDDDFVIPEWQKEVVLERVKKNKKEDLIPWEEARKQFKFKS' A
#
# COMPACT_ATOMS: atom_id res chain seq x y z
N MET A 1 28.39 20.64 -5.45
CA MET A 1 27.05 20.13 -5.76
C MET A 1 27.21 18.66 -6.11
N TYR A 2 26.66 17.75 -5.31
CA TYR A 2 26.68 16.33 -5.64
C TYR A 2 25.56 16.04 -6.63
N ASN A 3 25.87 15.33 -7.72
CA ASN A 3 24.85 14.88 -8.67
C ASN A 3 24.39 13.48 -8.22
N ILE A 4 23.14 13.39 -7.80
CA ILE A 4 22.48 12.12 -7.47
C ILE A 4 22.07 11.46 -8.78
N LYS A 5 22.26 10.14 -8.89
CA LYS A 5 21.77 9.32 -10.01
C LYS A 5 21.00 8.14 -9.43
N GLU A 6 19.77 7.97 -9.90
CA GLU A 6 18.88 6.87 -9.51
C GLU A 6 18.89 5.79 -10.59
N ILE A 7 18.80 4.52 -10.17
CA ILE A 7 18.73 3.36 -11.07
C ILE A 7 17.59 2.44 -10.62
N THR A 8 16.80 1.94 -11.58
CA THR A 8 15.79 0.91 -11.33
C THR A 8 16.31 -0.43 -11.84
N LEU A 9 16.36 -1.43 -10.97
CA LEU A 9 16.88 -2.77 -11.29
C LEU A 9 15.74 -3.80 -11.26
N LYS A 10 15.70 -4.69 -12.25
CA LYS A 10 14.84 -5.88 -12.21
C LYS A 10 15.65 -7.04 -11.69
N ILE A 11 15.33 -7.50 -10.48
CA ILE A 11 16.07 -8.55 -9.79
C ILE A 11 15.17 -9.79 -9.71
N PRO A 12 15.69 -11.00 -10.02
CA PRO A 12 14.98 -12.25 -9.75
C PRO A 12 14.65 -12.41 -8.26
N GLU A 13 13.44 -12.86 -7.93
CA GLU A 13 12.95 -12.96 -6.55
C GLU A 13 13.86 -13.79 -5.64
N ASP A 14 14.42 -14.89 -6.15
CA ASP A 14 15.36 -15.77 -5.45
C ASP A 14 16.69 -15.09 -5.08
N LYS A 15 16.97 -13.92 -5.64
CA LYS A 15 18.19 -13.15 -5.42
C LYS A 15 17.96 -11.85 -4.66
N PHE A 16 16.71 -11.49 -4.36
CA PHE A 16 16.36 -10.21 -3.76
C PHE A 16 17.09 -9.98 -2.43
N ASP A 17 17.00 -10.94 -1.51
CA ASP A 17 17.63 -10.87 -0.18
C ASP A 17 19.15 -10.61 -0.25
N PHE A 18 19.82 -11.28 -1.19
CA PHE A 18 21.25 -11.09 -1.43
C PHE A 18 21.58 -9.66 -1.85
N PHE A 19 20.81 -9.10 -2.79
CA PHE A 19 21.04 -7.72 -3.24
C PHE A 19 20.72 -6.70 -2.15
N MET A 20 19.67 -6.92 -1.35
CA MET A 20 19.34 -6.06 -0.21
C MET A 20 20.46 -6.01 0.83
N GLU A 21 21.07 -7.15 1.14
CA GLU A 21 22.22 -7.19 2.05
C GLU A 21 23.40 -6.38 1.50
N VAL A 22 23.71 -6.53 0.20
CA VAL A 22 24.78 -5.77 -0.45
C VAL A 22 24.48 -4.27 -0.44
N PHE A 23 23.26 -3.85 -0.75
CA PHE A 23 22.88 -2.43 -0.74
C PHE A 23 22.97 -1.82 0.66
N ASN A 24 22.55 -2.57 1.69
CA ASN A 24 22.70 -2.16 3.09
C ASN A 24 24.17 -2.00 3.51
N GLN A 25 25.04 -2.94 3.13
CA GLN A 25 26.47 -2.85 3.42
C GLN A 25 27.14 -1.65 2.72
N LEU A 26 26.65 -1.28 1.54
CA LEU A 26 27.14 -0.12 0.78
C LEU A 26 26.53 1.21 1.25
N GLY A 27 25.56 1.18 2.17
CA GLY A 27 24.86 2.37 2.65
C GLY A 27 24.01 3.06 1.57
N LEU A 28 23.52 2.28 0.60
CA LEU A 28 22.64 2.79 -0.45
C LEU A 28 21.21 2.91 0.08
N GLU A 29 20.56 4.03 -0.24
CA GLU A 29 19.12 4.17 0.01
C GLU A 29 18.36 3.24 -0.93
N VAL A 30 17.64 2.28 -0.37
CA VAL A 30 16.73 1.41 -1.11
C VAL A 30 15.31 1.85 -0.82
N SER A 31 14.61 2.31 -1.86
CA SER A 31 13.16 2.46 -1.84
C SER A 31 12.54 1.08 -2.03
N ASP A 32 12.31 0.37 -0.93
CA ASP A 32 11.48 -0.83 -0.97
C ASP A 32 10.02 -0.38 -1.03
N ASP A 33 9.43 -0.49 -2.22
CA ASP A 33 8.01 -0.17 -2.47
C ASP A 33 7.07 -1.23 -1.88
N ASP A 34 7.57 -2.17 -1.07
CA ASP A 34 6.75 -2.99 -0.19
C ASP A 34 5.91 -2.05 0.70
N PHE A 35 4.71 -1.79 0.21
CA PHE A 35 3.74 -0.87 0.77
C PHE A 35 3.37 -1.31 2.19
N VAL A 36 4.13 -0.83 3.18
CA VAL A 36 3.85 -1.07 4.59
C VAL A 36 2.64 -0.23 4.97
N ILE A 37 1.47 -0.87 5.00
CA ILE A 37 0.24 -0.25 5.51
C ILE A 37 0.49 0.15 6.98
N PRO A 38 0.43 1.44 7.34
CA PRO A 38 0.60 1.89 8.72
C PRO A 38 -0.44 1.25 9.65
N GLU A 39 -0.05 0.90 10.88
CA GLU A 39 -0.94 0.24 11.86
C GLU A 39 -2.23 1.01 12.12
N TRP A 40 -2.17 2.34 12.18
CA TRP A 40 -3.37 3.16 12.38
C TRP A 40 -4.42 2.96 11.28
N GLN A 41 -4.01 2.69 10.03
CA GLN A 41 -4.94 2.40 8.94
C GLN A 41 -5.62 1.04 9.14
N LYS A 42 -4.85 0.04 9.61
CA LYS A 42 -5.38 -1.29 9.93
C LYS A 42 -6.39 -1.22 11.07
N GLU A 43 -6.08 -0.48 12.13
CA GLU A 43 -6.99 -0.26 13.27
C GLU A 43 -8.31 0.38 12.84
N VAL A 44 -8.25 1.43 12.02
CA VAL A 44 -9.45 2.11 11.51
C VAL A 44 -10.34 1.16 10.69
N VAL A 45 -9.75 0.34 9.83
CA VAL A 45 -10.50 -0.64 9.03
C VAL A 45 -11.12 -1.70 9.94
N LEU A 46 -10.37 -2.25 10.89
CA LEU A 46 -10.88 -3.24 11.86
C LEU A 46 -12.05 -2.69 12.68
N GLU A 47 -11.95 -1.44 13.15
CA GLU A 47 -13.04 -0.79 13.89
C GLU A 47 -14.30 -0.61 13.04
N ARG A 48 -14.16 -0.30 11.74
CA ARG A 48 -15.30 -0.23 10.82
C ARG A 48 -15.95 -1.59 10.63
N VAL A 49 -15.15 -2.65 10.47
CA VAL A 49 -15.66 -4.02 10.32
C VAL A 49 -16.43 -4.45 11.57
N LYS A 50 -15.89 -4.20 12.77
CA LYS A 50 -16.58 -4.52 14.04
C LYS A 50 -17.89 -3.75 14.23
N LYS A 51 -17.92 -2.48 13.81
CA LYS A 51 -19.10 -1.61 13.94
C LYS A 51 -20.14 -1.83 12.84
N ASN A 52 -19.78 -2.54 11.77
CA ASN A 52 -20.67 -2.79 10.64
C ASN A 52 -21.80 -3.75 11.07
N LYS A 53 -23.04 -3.28 11.03
CA LYS A 53 -24.22 -4.12 11.25
C LYS A 53 -24.83 -4.47 9.91
N LYS A 54 -25.31 -5.71 9.78
CA LYS A 54 -26.04 -6.15 8.59
C LYS A 54 -27.27 -5.30 8.28
N GLU A 55 -27.91 -4.75 9.31
CA GLU A 55 -29.07 -3.86 9.19
C GLU A 55 -28.75 -2.55 8.46
N ASP A 56 -27.49 -2.09 8.51
CA ASP A 56 -27.05 -0.85 7.88
C ASP A 56 -26.63 -1.07 6.40
N LEU A 57 -26.64 -2.32 5.93
CA LEU A 57 -26.25 -2.69 4.57
C LEU A 57 -27.47 -2.68 3.65
N ILE A 58 -27.36 -1.97 2.53
CA ILE A 58 -28.35 -1.97 1.46
C ILE A 58 -27.81 -2.71 0.23
N PRO A 59 -28.69 -3.32 -0.59
CA PRO A 59 -28.28 -3.89 -1.87
C PRO A 59 -27.61 -2.85 -2.76
N TRP A 60 -26.62 -3.28 -3.55
CA TRP A 60 -25.89 -2.39 -4.46
C TRP A 60 -26.80 -1.60 -5.41
N GLU A 61 -27.86 -2.23 -5.92
CA GLU A 61 -28.85 -1.58 -6.80
C GLU A 61 -29.57 -0.40 -6.12
N GLU A 62 -29.80 -0.48 -4.80
CA GLU A 62 -30.38 0.62 -4.00
C GLU A 62 -29.34 1.70 -3.72
N ALA A 63 -28.11 1.31 -3.37
CA ALA A 63 -27.01 2.26 -3.13
C ALA A 63 -26.68 3.09 -4.37
N ARG A 64 -26.63 2.44 -5.54
CA ARG A 64 -26.28 3.08 -6.81
C ARG A 64 -27.21 4.25 -7.16
N LYS A 65 -28.50 4.14 -6.84
CA LYS A 65 -29.52 5.18 -7.10
C LYS A 65 -29.25 6.47 -6.30
N GLN A 66 -28.51 6.39 -5.19
CA GLN A 66 -28.21 7.54 -4.32
C GLN A 66 -27.05 8.39 -4.85
N PHE A 67 -26.18 7.81 -5.70
CA PHE A 67 -25.10 8.56 -6.32
C PHE A 67 -25.64 9.45 -7.44
N LYS A 68 -25.67 10.76 -7.18
CA LYS A 68 -25.91 11.77 -8.22
C LYS A 68 -24.57 12.15 -8.83
N PHE A 69 -24.31 11.72 -10.06
CA PHE A 69 -23.18 12.24 -10.81
C PHE A 69 -23.44 13.70 -11.13
N LYS A 70 -22.50 14.59 -10.82
CA LYS A 70 -22.57 15.97 -11.29
C LYS A 70 -22.51 15.93 -12.82
N SER A 71 -23.55 16.47 -13.46
CA SER A 71 -23.56 16.76 -14.89
C SER A 71 -22.89 18.09 -15.19
#